data_AF-A0A3S0ZUR5-F1
#
_entry.id   AF-A0A3S0ZUR5-F1
#
_cell.length_a   1.000
_cell.length_b   1.000
_cell.length_c   1.000
_cell.angle_alpha   90.00
_cell.angle_beta   90.00
_cell.angle_gamma   90.00
#
_symmetry.space_group_name_H-M   'P 1'
#
loop_
_entity.id
_entity.type
_entity.pdbx_description
1 polymer ?
#
loop_
_entity_poly.entity_id
_entity_poly.type
_entity_poly.pdbx_seq_one_letter_code
_entity_poly.pdbx_strand_id
1 'polypeptide(L)'
;MKKSFLTFVRISVLVACLMGGVYLCLNVSFSTRPSHYARHEALATIRLSLNATSNTPSKESAGYSGTTTIPPEKQEQRQIIFIKVHKAASSTVQNILLRFSLARDLNILLPIHPRDHINDFGSSIDPNRILPHPTGGLFDILCDHVIFNEDVIAPYFPTFTVRIAIVREPLQQMLSALAYFS
;
A
#
# COMPACT_ATOMS: atom_id res chain seq x y z
N MET A 1 -38.30 -36.84 -26.96
CA MET A 1 -38.18 -35.40 -26.64
C MET A 1 -37.99 -35.06 -25.15
N LYS A 2 -38.10 -35.99 -24.18
CA LYS A 2 -38.00 -35.65 -22.73
C LYS A 2 -36.58 -35.62 -22.13
N LYS A 3 -35.56 -36.22 -22.78
CA LYS A 3 -34.18 -36.28 -22.24
C LYS A 3 -33.40 -34.96 -22.38
N SER A 4 -33.67 -34.17 -23.42
CA SER A 4 -32.96 -32.90 -23.66
C SER A 4 -33.38 -31.79 -22.70
N PHE A 5 -34.62 -31.81 -22.22
CA PHE A 5 -35.16 -30.79 -21.31
C PHE A 5 -34.55 -30.91 -19.91
N LEU A 6 -34.37 -32.14 -19.41
CA LEU A 6 -33.79 -32.38 -18.08
C LEU A 6 -32.29 -32.03 -18.01
N THR A 7 -31.56 -32.18 -19.11
CA THR A 7 -30.16 -31.75 -19.22
C THR A 7 -30.04 -30.23 -19.20
N PHE A 8 -30.95 -29.52 -19.89
CA PHE A 8 -30.98 -28.05 -19.89
C PHE A 8 -31.25 -27.48 -18.51
N VAL A 9 -32.23 -28.02 -17.78
CA VAL A 9 -32.55 -27.59 -16.41
C VAL A 9 -31.39 -27.83 -15.45
N ARG A 10 -30.67 -28.96 -15.60
CA ARG A 10 -29.48 -29.25 -14.77
C ARG A 10 -28.31 -28.30 -15.04
N ILE A 11 -28.07 -27.94 -16.31
CA ILE A 11 -27.01 -27.00 -16.67
C ILE A 11 -27.34 -25.58 -16.19
N SER A 12 -28.60 -25.13 -16.34
CA SER A 12 -29.02 -23.81 -15.84
C SER A 12 -28.91 -23.67 -14.32
N VAL A 13 -29.26 -24.71 -13.55
CA VAL A 13 -29.11 -24.69 -12.08
C VAL A 13 -27.63 -24.70 -11.67
N LEU A 14 -26.78 -25.43 -12.37
CA LEU A 14 -25.33 -25.45 -12.10
C LEU A 14 -24.67 -24.09 -12.39
N VAL A 15 -25.02 -23.45 -13.52
CA VAL A 15 -24.51 -22.12 -13.88
C VAL A 15 -25.00 -21.05 -12.92
N ALA A 16 -26.26 -21.13 -12.47
CA ALA A 16 -26.80 -20.22 -11.45
C ALA A 16 -26.10 -20.39 -10.09
N CYS A 17 -25.77 -21.62 -9.68
CA CYS A 17 -25.01 -21.88 -8.45
C CYS A 17 -23.56 -21.36 -8.53
N LEU A 18 -22.90 -21.52 -9.68
CA LEU A 18 -21.52 -21.04 -9.86
C LEU A 18 -21.46 -19.51 -9.90
N MET A 19 -22.39 -18.85 -10.59
CA MET A 19 -22.43 -17.39 -10.65
C MET A 19 -22.89 -16.78 -9.30
N GLY A 20 -23.87 -17.39 -8.63
CA GLY A 20 -24.32 -16.94 -7.30
C GLY A 20 -23.28 -17.13 -6.20
N GLY A 21 -22.52 -18.23 -6.23
CA GLY A 21 -21.43 -18.49 -5.29
C GLY A 21 -20.27 -17.51 -5.43
N VAL A 22 -19.87 -17.18 -6.67
CA VAL A 22 -18.81 -16.19 -6.94
C VAL A 22 -19.26 -14.78 -6.53
N TYR A 23 -20.52 -14.42 -6.77
CA TYR A 23 -21.06 -13.10 -6.40
C TYR A 23 -21.12 -12.91 -4.88
N LEU A 24 -21.49 -13.94 -4.13
CA LEU A 24 -21.51 -13.89 -2.67
C LEU A 24 -20.09 -13.84 -2.09
N CYS A 25 -19.13 -14.57 -2.69
CA CYS A 25 -17.74 -14.59 -2.23
C CYS A 25 -17.02 -13.24 -2.44
N LEU A 26 -17.31 -12.56 -3.56
CA LEU A 26 -16.80 -11.22 -3.84
C LEU A 26 -17.43 -10.16 -2.92
N ASN A 27 -18.73 -10.24 -2.63
CA ASN A 27 -19.39 -9.29 -1.72
C ASN A 27 -18.99 -9.48 -0.24
N VAL A 28 -18.81 -10.72 0.22
CA VAL A 28 -18.32 -11.01 1.60
C VAL A 28 -16.87 -10.56 1.77
N SER A 29 -16.03 -10.70 0.75
CA SER A 29 -14.63 -10.25 0.78
C SER A 29 -14.47 -8.73 0.74
N PHE A 30 -15.44 -8.00 0.17
CA PHE A 30 -15.44 -6.54 0.11
C PHE A 30 -16.04 -5.91 1.38
N SER A 31 -17.09 -6.52 1.95
CA SER A 31 -17.77 -5.99 3.14
C SER A 31 -17.02 -6.20 4.47
N THR A 32 -15.99 -7.07 4.52
CA THR A 32 -15.31 -7.46 5.78
C THR A 32 -13.87 -6.99 5.89
N ARG A 33 -13.38 -6.14 4.99
CA ARG A 33 -12.07 -5.49 5.16
C ARG A 33 -12.29 -4.18 5.93
N PRO A 34 -12.08 -4.14 7.25
CA PRO A 34 -12.08 -2.89 7.98
C PRO A 34 -11.08 -1.94 7.30
N SER A 35 -11.51 -0.70 7.10
CA SER A 35 -10.66 0.37 6.62
C SER A 35 -9.40 0.44 7.49
N HIS A 36 -8.29 0.92 6.91
CA HIS A 36 -7.01 1.08 7.60
C HIS A 36 -7.19 1.76 8.98
N TYR A 37 -8.16 2.68 9.07
CA TYR A 37 -8.60 3.37 10.28
C TYR A 37 -9.14 2.43 11.37
N ALA A 38 -10.10 1.56 11.06
CA ALA A 38 -10.75 0.68 12.05
C ALA A 38 -9.82 -0.40 12.62
N ARG A 39 -8.71 -0.73 11.93
CA ARG A 39 -7.69 -1.65 12.46
C ARG A 39 -6.74 -0.99 13.46
N HIS A 40 -6.41 0.29 13.29
CA HIS A 40 -5.47 0.97 14.20
C HIS A 40 -6.05 1.16 15.60
N GLU A 41 -7.34 1.48 15.74
CA GLU A 41 -7.98 1.56 17.07
C GLU A 41 -7.97 0.19 17.78
N ALA A 42 -8.36 -0.87 17.08
CA ALA A 42 -8.37 -2.22 17.65
C ALA A 42 -6.96 -2.69 18.07
N LEU A 43 -5.94 -2.42 17.25
CA LEU A 43 -4.55 -2.80 17.56
C LEU A 43 -3.93 -1.92 18.65
N ALA A 44 -4.32 -0.65 18.76
CA ALA A 44 -3.90 0.24 19.85
C ALA A 44 -4.46 -0.25 21.19
N THR A 45 -5.74 -0.64 21.25
CA THR A 45 -6.35 -1.24 22.45
C THR A 45 -5.67 -2.55 22.84
N ILE A 46 -5.35 -3.41 21.86
CA ILE A 46 -4.65 -4.68 22.12
C ILE A 46 -3.23 -4.42 22.63
N ARG A 47 -2.48 -3.47 22.06
CA ARG A 47 -1.13 -3.10 22.53
C ARG A 47 -1.13 -2.51 23.93
N LEU A 48 -2.12 -1.68 24.26
CA LEU A 48 -2.31 -1.15 25.62
C LEU A 48 -2.61 -2.26 26.64
N SER A 49 -3.40 -3.27 26.24
CA SER A 49 -3.68 -4.44 27.08
C SER A 49 -2.48 -5.35 27.29
N LEU A 50 -1.61 -5.51 26.29
CA LEU A 50 -0.42 -6.37 26.38
C LEU A 50 0.69 -5.75 27.25
N ASN A 51 0.86 -4.43 27.20
CA ASN A 51 1.82 -3.73 28.07
C ASN A 51 1.41 -3.73 29.55
N ALA A 52 0.14 -3.95 29.87
CA ALA A 52 -0.33 -4.07 31.26
C ALA A 52 0.10 -5.40 31.92
N THR A 53 0.55 -6.40 31.15
CA THR A 53 0.84 -7.76 31.65
C THR A 53 2.33 -8.13 31.64
N SER A 54 3.22 -7.35 31.01
CA SER A 54 4.64 -7.67 30.88
C SER A 54 5.53 -6.91 31.88
N ASN A 55 5.42 -7.23 33.16
CA ASN A 55 6.46 -6.90 34.14
C ASN A 55 6.88 -8.19 34.88
N THR A 56 7.72 -9.01 34.24
CA THR A 56 8.58 -9.98 34.94
C THR A 56 9.87 -10.21 34.11
N PRO A 57 11.08 -10.08 34.69
CA PRO A 57 12.33 -10.27 33.96
C PRO A 57 12.84 -11.71 34.10
N SER A 58 13.09 -12.40 32.97
CA SER A 58 13.81 -13.69 32.93
C SER A 58 15.22 -13.52 32.36
N LYS A 59 16.22 -14.02 33.09
CA LYS A 59 17.68 -14.00 32.81
C LYS A 59 18.19 -15.28 32.12
N GLU A 60 19.36 -15.13 31.44
CA GLU A 60 20.43 -16.13 31.10
C GLU A 60 20.11 -17.24 30.06
N SER A 61 20.98 -17.62 29.10
CA SER A 61 22.41 -17.94 29.25
C SER A 61 23.22 -18.08 27.93
N ALA A 62 24.52 -17.76 28.06
CA ALA A 62 25.72 -18.42 27.49
C ALA A 62 25.99 -18.59 25.96
N GLY A 63 26.97 -17.82 25.46
CA GLY A 63 28.26 -18.40 25.01
C GLY A 63 28.48 -18.83 23.54
N TYR A 64 28.92 -17.88 22.69
CA TYR A 64 29.89 -18.16 21.62
C TYR A 64 30.73 -16.90 21.34
N SER A 65 31.98 -16.89 21.80
CA SER A 65 32.96 -15.85 21.47
C SER A 65 33.64 -16.22 20.16
N GLY A 66 33.06 -15.76 19.06
CA GLY A 66 33.72 -15.69 17.77
C GLY A 66 33.60 -14.25 17.27
N THR A 67 34.70 -13.51 17.25
CA THR A 67 34.77 -12.20 16.59
C THR A 67 34.68 -12.42 15.08
N THR A 68 33.47 -12.67 14.61
CA THR A 68 33.08 -12.45 13.22
C THR A 68 32.76 -10.97 13.14
N THR A 69 33.58 -10.18 12.46
CA THR A 69 33.20 -8.82 12.06
C THR A 69 32.05 -8.93 11.06
N ILE A 70 30.84 -9.06 11.59
CA ILE A 70 29.58 -8.93 10.85
C ILE A 70 29.64 -7.51 10.27
N PRO A 71 29.64 -7.33 8.94
CA PRO A 71 29.45 -6.01 8.34
C PRO A 71 28.22 -5.38 9.00
N PRO A 72 28.22 -4.09 9.37
CA PRO A 72 27.07 -3.48 10.04
C PRO A 72 25.81 -3.88 9.27
N GLU A 73 24.93 -4.60 9.97
CA GLU A 73 23.70 -5.14 9.38
C GLU A 73 22.98 -3.98 8.70
N LYS A 74 22.87 -4.04 7.37
CA LYS A 74 22.31 -2.94 6.59
C LYS A 74 20.85 -2.80 7.01
N GLN A 75 20.57 -1.76 7.78
CA GLN A 75 19.22 -1.47 8.22
C GLN A 75 18.33 -1.27 7.00
N GLU A 76 17.18 -1.90 7.03
CA GLU A 76 16.21 -1.80 5.95
C GLU A 76 15.68 -0.37 5.82
N GLN A 77 15.71 0.16 4.60
CA GLN A 77 15.17 1.47 4.30
C GLN A 77 13.63 1.43 4.27
N ARG A 78 12.99 2.19 5.15
CA ARG A 78 11.53 2.26 5.26
C ARG A 78 10.96 3.56 4.69
N GLN A 79 11.77 4.62 4.69
CA GLN A 79 11.38 5.96 4.27
C GLN A 79 11.71 6.16 2.80
N ILE A 80 10.68 6.18 1.96
CA ILE A 80 10.82 6.18 0.50
C ILE A 80 9.85 7.16 -0.14
N ILE A 81 10.38 8.14 -0.87
CA ILE A 81 9.62 8.97 -1.79
C ILE A 81 9.80 8.41 -3.19
N PHE A 82 8.75 7.79 -3.72
CA PHE A 82 8.67 7.27 -5.07
C PHE A 82 7.73 8.12 -5.92
N ILE A 83 8.29 8.75 -6.95
CA ILE A 83 7.52 9.57 -7.89
C ILE A 83 6.99 8.68 -9.00
N LYS A 84 5.68 8.50 -9.02
CA LYS A 84 5.01 7.65 -10.01
C LYS A 84 4.90 8.36 -11.36
N VAL A 85 5.77 8.01 -12.29
CA VAL A 85 5.72 8.52 -13.68
C VAL A 85 4.77 7.70 -14.55
N HIS A 86 3.88 8.33 -15.32
CA HIS A 86 2.97 7.61 -16.23
C HIS A 86 3.72 6.83 -17.31
N LYS A 87 3.26 5.61 -17.61
CA LYS A 87 3.77 4.76 -18.73
C LYS A 87 5.26 4.37 -18.65
N ALA A 88 5.86 4.48 -17.46
CA ALA A 88 7.23 4.07 -17.16
C ALA A 88 7.30 2.81 -16.26
N ALA A 89 6.29 1.93 -16.35
CA ALA A 89 6.14 0.75 -15.47
C ALA A 89 6.06 1.05 -13.95
N SER A 90 5.81 2.30 -13.59
CA SER A 90 5.74 2.78 -12.20
C SER A 90 4.62 2.14 -11.37
N SER A 91 3.51 1.72 -11.99
CA SER A 91 2.41 1.02 -11.30
C SER A 91 2.86 -0.30 -10.66
N THR A 92 3.83 -0.99 -11.26
CA THR A 92 4.36 -2.23 -10.69
C THR A 92 5.09 -1.94 -9.39
N VAL A 93 5.96 -0.93 -9.37
CA VAL A 93 6.71 -0.53 -8.18
C VAL A 93 5.82 0.07 -7.11
N GLN A 94 4.83 0.90 -7.49
CA GLN A 94 3.83 1.39 -6.55
C GLN A 94 3.13 0.24 -5.82
N ASN A 95 2.67 -0.79 -6.53
CA ASN A 95 2.02 -1.94 -5.90
C ASN A 95 2.96 -2.70 -4.94
N ILE A 96 4.25 -2.79 -5.26
CA ILE A 96 5.24 -3.38 -4.36
C ILE A 96 5.38 -2.53 -3.09
N LEU A 97 5.52 -1.21 -3.23
CA LEU A 97 5.64 -0.28 -2.10
C LEU A 97 4.39 -0.27 -1.22
N LEU A 98 3.19 -0.32 -1.81
CA LEU A 98 1.92 -0.42 -1.07
C LEU A 98 1.78 -1.73 -0.28
N ARG A 99 2.33 -2.84 -0.78
CA ARG A 99 2.36 -4.11 -0.04
C ARG A 99 3.43 -4.10 1.04
N PHE A 100 4.57 -3.48 0.75
CA PHE A 100 5.66 -3.31 1.70
C PHE A 100 5.24 -2.47 2.90
N SER A 101 4.57 -1.35 2.67
CA SER A 101 4.03 -0.50 3.74
C SER A 101 3.01 -1.26 4.59
N LEU A 102 2.09 -2.00 3.97
CA LEU A 102 1.10 -2.80 4.67
C LEU A 102 1.75 -3.90 5.52
N ALA A 103 2.80 -4.56 5.01
CA ALA A 103 3.48 -5.61 5.75
C ALA A 103 4.24 -5.10 6.98
N ARG A 104 4.62 -3.81 6.98
CA ARG A 104 5.50 -3.19 7.99
C ARG A 104 4.82 -2.08 8.79
N ASP A 105 3.50 -1.97 8.67
CA ASP A 105 2.67 -0.95 9.32
C ASP A 105 3.18 0.49 9.10
N LEU A 106 3.60 0.82 7.87
CA LEU A 106 4.13 2.15 7.51
C LEU A 106 3.03 3.10 7.06
N ASN A 107 3.21 4.39 7.35
CA ASN A 107 2.26 5.43 6.96
C ASN A 107 2.55 5.94 5.56
N ILE A 108 1.55 5.89 4.69
CA ILE A 108 1.66 6.33 3.29
C ILE A 108 0.93 7.65 3.14
N LEU A 109 1.55 8.60 2.45
CA LEU A 109 0.89 9.83 2.03
C LEU A 109 0.00 9.52 0.83
N LEU A 110 -1.32 9.65 1.01
CA LEU A 110 -2.34 9.35 0.02
C LEU A 110 -3.34 10.50 -0.12
N PRO A 111 -3.93 10.70 -1.30
CA PRO A 111 -5.05 11.61 -1.47
C PRO A 111 -6.30 11.07 -0.75
N ILE A 112 -7.22 11.97 -0.36
CA ILE A 112 -8.50 11.58 0.27
C ILE A 112 -9.35 10.74 -0.68
N HIS A 113 -9.42 11.14 -1.94
CA HIS A 113 -10.15 10.39 -2.96
C HIS A 113 -9.18 9.60 -3.85
N PRO A 114 -9.45 8.32 -4.15
CA PRO A 114 -8.57 7.48 -4.96
C PRO A 114 -8.33 7.96 -6.40
N ARG A 115 -9.13 8.91 -6.90
CA ARG A 115 -9.01 9.48 -8.25
C ARG A 115 -8.39 10.87 -8.26
N ASP A 116 -8.16 11.46 -7.10
CA ASP A 116 -7.54 12.77 -6.99
C ASP A 116 -6.02 12.60 -7.03
N HIS A 117 -5.31 13.55 -7.64
CA HIS A 117 -3.87 13.67 -7.43
C HIS A 117 -3.60 14.65 -6.29
N ILE A 118 -2.51 14.41 -5.56
CA ILE A 118 -2.09 15.27 -4.44
C ILE A 118 -1.80 16.70 -4.95
N ASN A 119 -1.30 16.83 -6.18
CA ASN A 119 -1.09 18.11 -6.85
C ASN A 119 -1.42 18.06 -8.34
N ASP A 120 -2.69 18.32 -8.69
CA ASP A 120 -3.15 18.27 -10.08
C ASP A 120 -2.53 19.37 -10.98
N PHE A 121 -2.22 20.56 -10.43
CA PHE A 121 -1.85 21.74 -11.23
C PHE A 121 -0.86 22.72 -10.56
N GLY A 122 -0.20 22.33 -9.48
CA GLY A 122 0.61 23.24 -8.69
C GLY A 122 1.82 22.60 -8.03
N SER A 123 2.77 23.44 -7.63
CA SER A 123 3.89 23.04 -6.78
C SER A 123 3.49 22.83 -5.32
N SER A 124 2.31 23.31 -4.89
CA SER A 124 1.83 23.20 -3.52
C SER A 124 1.01 21.93 -3.28
N ILE A 125 1.06 21.46 -2.05
CA ILE A 125 0.25 20.38 -1.53
C ILE A 125 -0.87 21.00 -0.69
N ASP A 126 -2.13 20.69 -1.01
CA ASP A 126 -3.28 21.07 -0.19
C ASP A 126 -3.50 20.04 0.93
N PRO A 127 -3.32 20.41 2.21
CA PRO A 127 -3.55 19.49 3.34
C PRO A 127 -4.98 18.93 3.36
N ASN A 128 -5.96 19.64 2.81
CA ASN A 128 -7.36 19.18 2.76
C ASN A 128 -7.60 18.12 1.68
N ARG A 129 -6.61 17.84 0.83
CA ARG A 129 -6.68 16.80 -0.20
C ARG A 129 -5.88 15.55 0.16
N ILE A 130 -5.18 15.57 1.29
CA ILE A 130 -4.39 14.45 1.80
C ILE A 130 -5.12 13.77 2.95
N LEU A 131 -5.01 12.46 3.01
CA LEU A 131 -5.46 11.68 4.15
C LEU A 131 -4.61 12.04 5.40
N PRO A 132 -5.22 12.52 6.50
CA PRO A 132 -4.45 12.93 7.66
C PRO A 132 -3.65 11.78 8.25
N HIS A 133 -2.45 12.09 8.75
CA HIS A 133 -1.63 11.11 9.46
C HIS A 133 -2.37 10.64 10.74
N PRO A 134 -2.45 9.33 11.04
CA PRO A 134 -3.22 8.80 12.17
C PRO A 134 -2.87 9.44 13.53
N THR A 135 -1.59 9.79 13.72
CA THR A 135 -1.06 10.43 14.93
C THR A 135 -0.56 11.87 14.72
N GLY A 136 -0.79 12.46 13.54
CA GLY A 136 -0.24 13.79 13.21
C GLY A 136 1.29 13.87 13.03
N GLY A 137 1.94 12.73 12.73
CA GLY A 137 3.38 12.63 12.49
C GLY A 137 3.79 12.76 11.03
N LEU A 138 5.06 12.42 10.76
CA LEU A 138 5.62 12.35 9.41
C LEU A 138 5.22 11.05 8.72
N PHE A 139 5.10 11.09 7.39
CA PHE A 139 4.84 9.92 6.58
C PHE A 139 6.14 9.15 6.30
N ASP A 140 6.00 7.85 6.04
CA ASP A 140 7.12 6.98 5.69
C ASP A 140 7.28 6.86 4.17
N ILE A 141 6.16 6.70 3.45
CA ILE A 141 6.19 6.41 2.01
C ILE A 141 5.30 7.38 1.21
N LEU A 142 5.83 7.88 0.10
CA LEU A 142 5.07 8.49 -1.00
C LEU A 142 5.23 7.60 -2.22
N CYS A 143 4.14 7.19 -2.88
CA CYS A 143 4.24 6.34 -4.08
C CYS A 143 3.19 6.68 -5.16
N ASP A 144 2.66 7.89 -5.12
CA ASP A 144 1.59 8.33 -6.02
C ASP A 144 2.09 9.26 -7.14
N HIS A 145 1.20 9.57 -8.08
CA HIS A 145 1.46 10.54 -9.14
C HIS A 145 1.45 11.95 -8.56
N VAL A 146 2.64 12.53 -8.44
CA VAL A 146 2.83 13.90 -7.96
C VAL A 146 3.86 14.63 -8.81
N ILE A 147 3.67 15.94 -8.96
CA ILE A 147 4.73 16.83 -9.44
C ILE A 147 5.75 16.96 -8.29
N PHE A 148 6.98 16.52 -8.52
CA PHE A 148 8.01 16.55 -7.48
C PHE A 148 8.47 17.99 -7.21
N ASN A 149 8.28 18.43 -5.97
CA ASN A 149 8.87 19.65 -5.43
C ASN A 149 9.41 19.34 -4.03
N GLU A 150 10.73 19.41 -3.88
CA GLU A 150 11.41 19.06 -2.62
C GLU A 150 10.97 19.98 -1.47
N ASP A 151 10.83 21.28 -1.71
CA ASP A 151 10.48 22.27 -0.66
C ASP A 151 9.10 22.00 -0.06
N VAL A 152 8.20 21.42 -0.87
CA VAL A 152 6.82 21.14 -0.47
C VAL A 152 6.65 19.72 0.07
N ILE A 153 7.41 18.76 -0.46
CA ILE A 153 7.31 17.35 -0.04
C ILE A 153 8.15 17.08 1.22
N ALA A 154 9.37 17.63 1.32
CA ALA A 154 10.28 17.35 2.41
C ALA A 154 9.70 17.54 3.83
N PRO A 155 8.84 18.55 4.12
CA PRO A 155 8.24 18.73 5.44
C PRO A 155 7.36 17.56 5.91
N TYR A 156 6.86 16.74 4.99
CA TYR A 156 6.01 15.59 5.31
C TYR A 156 6.80 14.33 5.66
N PHE A 157 8.14 14.34 5.48
CA PHE A 157 8.98 13.15 5.59
C PHE A 157 10.21 13.40 6.49
N PRO A 158 10.80 12.34 7.07
CA PRO A 158 12.09 12.44 7.75
C PRO A 158 13.23 12.85 6.81
N THR A 159 14.27 13.49 7.35
CA THR A 159 15.41 14.00 6.55
C THR A 159 16.21 12.92 5.82
N PHE A 160 16.19 11.68 6.31
CA PHE A 160 16.92 10.53 5.76
C PHE A 160 16.12 9.72 4.72
N THR A 161 15.03 10.29 4.20
CA THR A 161 14.16 9.66 3.21
C THR A 161 14.87 9.53 1.86
N VAL A 162 14.76 8.36 1.23
CA VAL A 162 15.34 8.09 -0.09
C VAL A 162 14.35 8.48 -1.17
N ARG A 163 14.80 9.25 -2.17
CA ARG A 163 14.00 9.68 -3.32
C ARG A 163 14.33 8.80 -4.53
N ILE A 164 13.31 8.24 -5.15
CA ILE A 164 13.43 7.38 -6.33
C ILE A 164 12.35 7.72 -7.36
N ALA A 165 12.70 7.59 -8.63
CA ALA A 165 11.77 7.71 -9.76
C ALA A 165 12.21 6.74 -10.86
N ILE A 166 11.27 6.34 -11.71
CA ILE A 166 11.57 5.54 -12.91
C ILE A 166 11.24 6.38 -14.12
N VAL A 167 12.23 6.56 -14.98
CA VAL A 167 12.09 7.25 -16.26
C VAL A 167 12.14 6.24 -17.40
N ARG A 168 11.51 6.59 -18.52
CA ARG A 168 11.49 5.81 -19.76
C ARG A 168 11.96 6.68 -20.90
N GLU A 169 12.42 6.06 -21.99
CA GLU A 169 12.69 6.77 -23.24
C GLU A 169 11.44 7.58 -23.67
N PRO A 170 11.56 8.90 -23.92
CA PRO A 170 10.42 9.79 -24.10
C PRO A 170 9.47 9.42 -25.23
N LEU A 171 9.99 9.02 -26.41
CA LEU A 171 9.15 8.69 -27.56
C LEU A 171 8.30 7.44 -27.30
N GLN A 172 8.89 6.39 -26.75
CA GLN A 172 8.19 5.18 -26.35
C GLN A 172 7.16 5.44 -25.24
N GLN A 173 7.48 6.31 -24.28
CA GLN A 173 6.55 6.70 -23.23
C GLN A 173 5.33 7.44 -23.82
N MET A 174 5.56 8.37 -24.74
CA MET A 174 4.49 9.10 -25.45
C MET A 174 3.64 8.14 -26.29
N LEU A 175 4.24 7.25 -27.09
CA LEU A 175 3.51 6.26 -27.87
C LEU A 175 2.66 5.35 -26.97
N SER A 176 3.20 4.92 -25.84
CA SER A 176 2.46 4.14 -24.84
C SER A 176 1.33 4.93 -24.16
N ALA A 177 1.44 6.25 -24.07
CA ALA A 177 0.38 7.12 -23.54
C ALA A 177 -0.72 7.32 -24.58
N LEU A 178 -0.36 7.61 -25.83
CA LEU A 178 -1.32 7.75 -26.94
C LEU A 178 -2.11 6.47 -27.16
N ALA A 179 -1.45 5.31 -27.21
CA ALA A 179 -2.11 4.01 -27.35
C ALA A 179 -3.05 3.65 -26.18
N TYR A 180 -2.94 4.33 -25.04
CA TYR A 180 -3.85 4.15 -23.91
C TYR A 180 -5.12 5.00 -24.03
N PHE A 181 -5.06 6.13 -24.73
CA PHE A 181 -6.18 7.06 -24.92
C PHE A 181 -6.83 6.97 -26.32
N SER A 182 -6.23 6.22 -27.24
CA SER A 182 -6.79 5.87 -28.54
C SER A 182 -7.89 4.82 -28.41
#